data_AF-A0A2N0QNP2-F1
#
_entry.id   AF-A0A2N0QNP2-F1
#
_cell.length_a   1.000
_cell.length_b   1.000
_cell.length_c   1.000
_cell.angle_alpha   90.00
_cell.angle_beta   90.00
_cell.angle_gamma   90.00
#
_symmetry.space_group_name_H-M   'P 1'
#
loop_
_entity.id
_entity.type
_entity.pdbx_description
1 polymer ?
#
loop_
_entity_poly.entity_id
_entity_poly.type
_entity_poly.pdbx_seq_one_letter_code
_entity_poly.pdbx_strand_id
1 'polypeptide(L)'
;MKGNLYGLNGSGPSPESISIEKVKALGHKEIPVYGWIPVTVPGAPASWAALSKRFGKLSLKEVLKPAIRYAEEGYPVSPVLGKYWNEAFKLFRENLQDEQYTSWFETFAPNGRAPEPGEIWKSLDHANTLRAIAETDAESFYKGELAKKIDAFSKKYNGFISYSDLEKYKPQWVDPIRVNYRGYDVWEIPPNGQGLVALMALNILNGYPISEKDNVDTYHKQIEAMKLAFTDGQKYITEPSKMTISVEELLSEQYGAKRRMQIHEKAQLPEA
;
A
#
# COMPACT_ATOMS: atom_id res chain seq x y z
N MET A 1 -24.72 -9.52 7.31
CA MET A 1 -23.68 -9.09 6.35
C MET A 1 -24.22 -8.90 4.93
N LYS A 2 -25.24 -9.65 4.47
CA LYS A 2 -25.81 -9.42 3.12
C LYS A 2 -26.28 -7.97 2.98
N GLY A 3 -25.87 -7.31 1.89
CA GLY A 3 -26.27 -5.96 1.54
C GLY A 3 -25.36 -4.83 2.03
N ASN A 4 -24.34 -5.12 2.84
CA ASN A 4 -23.41 -4.11 3.36
C ASN A 4 -22.03 -4.20 2.70
N LEU A 5 -21.45 -3.06 2.36
CA LEU A 5 -20.05 -2.93 1.94
C LEU A 5 -19.19 -2.55 3.15
N TYR A 6 -18.01 -3.15 3.27
CA TYR A 6 -17.09 -2.92 4.39
C TYR A 6 -15.70 -2.55 3.84
N GLY A 7 -15.04 -1.58 4.48
CA GLY A 7 -13.65 -1.25 4.21
C GLY A 7 -12.74 -1.81 5.31
N LEU A 8 -11.55 -2.28 4.92
CA LEU A 8 -10.51 -2.67 5.86
C LEU A 8 -9.26 -1.86 5.56
N ASN A 9 -8.87 -1.00 6.49
CA ASN A 9 -7.60 -0.33 6.46
C ASN A 9 -6.53 -1.22 7.13
N GLY A 10 -5.72 -1.86 6.27
CA GLY A 10 -4.55 -2.64 6.64
C GLY A 10 -3.24 -1.88 6.58
N SER A 11 -3.27 -0.55 6.43
CA SER A 11 -2.07 0.30 6.44
C SER A 11 -1.56 0.41 7.87
N GLY A 12 -0.31 0.03 8.11
CA GLY A 12 0.31 0.23 9.42
C GLY A 12 0.97 1.61 9.52
N PRO A 13 0.96 2.21 10.72
CA PRO A 13 1.49 3.55 10.92
C PRO A 13 3.02 3.57 10.88
N SER A 14 3.57 4.77 10.82
CA SER A 14 4.97 5.01 11.13
C SER A 14 5.29 4.58 12.57
N PRO A 15 6.50 4.06 12.86
CA PRO A 15 6.90 3.74 14.23
C PRO A 15 6.75 4.94 15.18
N GLU A 16 6.34 4.73 16.42
CA GLU A 16 6.16 5.80 17.42
C GLU A 16 7.45 6.60 17.65
N SER A 17 8.61 5.96 17.47
CA SER A 17 9.90 6.54 17.74
C SER A 17 10.44 7.44 16.62
N ILE A 18 9.87 7.40 15.40
CA ILE A 18 10.34 8.20 14.26
C ILE A 18 9.80 9.63 14.34
N SER A 19 10.61 10.61 13.95
CA SER A 19 10.17 12.00 13.80
C SER A 19 10.93 12.70 12.68
N ILE A 20 10.37 13.80 12.16
CA ILE A 20 11.01 14.62 11.12
C ILE A 20 12.38 15.10 11.60
N GLU A 21 12.48 15.54 12.85
CA GLU A 21 13.72 16.03 13.46
C GLU A 21 14.78 14.93 13.53
N LYS A 22 14.41 13.72 13.94
CA LYS A 22 15.34 12.58 14.00
C LYS A 22 15.85 12.19 12.62
N VAL A 23 14.97 12.12 11.62
CA VAL A 23 15.37 11.79 10.25
C VAL A 23 16.28 12.87 9.66
N LYS A 24 15.99 14.16 9.91
CA LYS A 24 16.88 15.27 9.53
C LYS A 24 18.23 15.23 10.25
N ALA A 25 18.24 14.87 11.54
CA ALA A 25 19.48 14.73 12.31
C ALA A 25 20.39 13.60 11.78
N LEU A 26 19.80 12.59 11.10
CA LEU A 26 20.53 11.55 10.37
C LEU A 26 21.02 12.01 8.98
N GLY A 27 20.82 13.29 8.61
CA GLY A 27 21.31 13.88 7.36
C GLY A 27 20.35 13.78 6.17
N HIS A 28 19.15 13.26 6.38
CA HIS A 28 18.17 13.09 5.31
C HIS A 28 17.29 14.34 5.12
N LYS A 29 17.13 14.77 3.86
CA LYS A 29 16.20 15.86 3.49
C LYS A 29 14.78 15.36 3.23
N GLU A 30 14.67 14.10 2.83
CA GLU A 30 13.44 13.36 2.55
C GLU A 30 13.60 11.93 3.09
N ILE A 31 12.51 11.18 3.25
CA ILE A 31 12.61 9.78 3.67
C ILE A 31 13.41 9.00 2.61
N PRO A 32 14.50 8.30 2.97
CA PRO A 32 15.28 7.54 2.00
C PRO A 32 14.47 6.37 1.44
N VAL A 33 14.81 5.97 0.21
CA VAL A 33 14.09 4.91 -0.52
C VAL A 33 14.34 3.52 0.09
N TYR A 34 15.53 3.28 0.64
CA TYR A 34 15.97 1.97 1.12
C TYR A 34 16.39 2.00 2.60
N GLY A 35 16.57 0.81 3.17
CA GLY A 35 16.98 0.59 4.56
C GLY A 35 15.80 0.59 5.52
N TRP A 36 16.10 0.71 6.82
CA TRP A 36 15.09 0.60 7.87
C TRP A 36 14.33 1.89 8.18
N ILE A 37 14.83 3.05 7.77
CA ILE A 37 14.19 4.35 8.00
C ILE A 37 12.78 4.44 7.36
N PRO A 38 12.54 4.02 6.09
CA PRO A 38 11.21 4.08 5.49
C PRO A 38 10.22 3.00 5.98
N VAL A 39 10.65 2.07 6.85
CA VAL A 39 9.81 0.93 7.25
C VAL A 39 8.72 1.37 8.23
N THR A 40 7.47 1.19 7.81
CA THR A 40 6.26 1.30 8.65
C THR A 40 5.82 -0.08 9.16
N VAL A 41 4.86 -0.13 10.07
CA VAL A 41 4.36 -1.41 10.60
C VAL A 41 3.70 -2.23 9.47
N PRO A 42 4.13 -3.47 9.18
CA PRO A 42 3.51 -4.26 8.11
C PRO A 42 2.12 -4.77 8.52
N GLY A 43 1.07 -4.26 7.87
CA GLY A 43 -0.31 -4.53 8.29
C GLY A 43 -1.05 -5.67 7.58
N ALA A 44 -0.47 -6.23 6.52
CA ALA A 44 -1.11 -7.28 5.73
C ALA A 44 -1.41 -8.58 6.54
N PRO A 45 -0.49 -9.14 7.35
CA PRO A 45 -0.79 -10.34 8.14
C PRO A 45 -2.01 -10.23 9.04
N ALA A 46 -2.16 -9.13 9.79
CA ALA A 46 -3.33 -8.92 10.64
C ALA A 46 -4.59 -8.72 9.79
N SER A 47 -4.47 -8.09 8.62
CA SER A 47 -5.59 -7.90 7.71
C SER A 47 -6.12 -9.23 7.17
N TRP A 48 -5.24 -10.17 6.83
CA TRP A 48 -5.64 -11.54 6.44
C TRP A 48 -6.37 -12.25 7.57
N ALA A 49 -5.84 -12.18 8.79
CA ALA A 49 -6.48 -12.77 9.97
C ALA A 49 -7.86 -12.14 10.25
N ALA A 50 -7.96 -10.81 10.19
CA ALA A 50 -9.21 -10.08 10.39
C ALA A 50 -10.27 -10.43 9.33
N LEU A 51 -9.88 -10.50 8.05
CA LEU A 51 -10.78 -10.91 6.95
C LEU A 51 -11.24 -12.36 7.12
N SER A 52 -10.32 -13.29 7.35
CA SER A 52 -10.65 -14.71 7.55
C SER A 52 -11.58 -14.88 8.75
N LYS A 53 -11.30 -14.22 9.88
CA LYS A 53 -12.12 -14.29 11.10
C LYS A 53 -13.51 -13.69 10.91
N ARG A 54 -13.62 -12.54 10.23
CA ARG A 54 -14.91 -11.83 10.11
C ARG A 54 -15.79 -12.39 9.00
N PHE A 55 -15.21 -12.74 7.86
CA PHE A 55 -15.95 -13.07 6.63
C PHE A 55 -15.62 -14.45 6.04
N GLY A 56 -14.53 -15.08 6.50
CA GLY A 56 -14.07 -16.36 5.96
C GLY A 56 -14.96 -17.53 6.36
N LYS A 57 -15.01 -18.53 5.48
CA LYS A 57 -15.57 -19.87 5.79
C LYS A 57 -14.50 -20.85 6.27
N LEU A 58 -13.25 -20.57 5.93
CA LEU A 58 -12.07 -21.37 6.28
C LEU A 58 -11.19 -20.55 7.22
N SER A 59 -10.50 -21.22 8.14
CA SER A 59 -9.52 -20.58 9.02
C SER A 59 -8.32 -20.05 8.24
N LEU A 60 -7.56 -19.14 8.85
CA LEU A 60 -6.34 -18.60 8.23
C LEU A 60 -5.34 -19.73 7.90
N LYS A 61 -5.25 -20.72 8.79
CA LYS A 61 -4.43 -21.92 8.59
C LYS A 61 -4.77 -22.68 7.32
N GLU A 62 -6.05 -22.87 7.01
CA GLU A 62 -6.48 -23.60 5.82
C GLU A 62 -6.21 -22.81 4.54
N VAL A 63 -6.49 -21.51 4.53
CA VAL A 63 -6.31 -20.68 3.31
C VAL A 63 -4.85 -20.40 2.97
N LEU A 64 -3.94 -20.45 3.95
CA LEU A 64 -2.50 -20.25 3.71
C LEU A 64 -1.75 -21.51 3.26
N LYS A 65 -2.37 -22.70 3.31
CA LYS A 65 -1.72 -23.97 2.87
C LYS A 65 -1.11 -23.89 1.47
N PRO A 66 -1.80 -23.34 0.43
CA PRO A 66 -1.21 -23.27 -0.91
C PRO A 66 0.03 -22.37 -0.95
N ALA A 67 0.01 -21.22 -0.25
CA ALA A 67 1.14 -20.30 -0.20
C ALA A 67 2.36 -20.91 0.52
N ILE A 68 2.12 -21.63 1.63
CA ILE A 68 3.16 -22.38 2.34
C ILE A 68 3.78 -23.41 1.39
N ARG A 69 2.95 -24.22 0.71
CA ARG A 69 3.43 -25.22 -0.25
C ARG A 69 4.29 -24.61 -1.35
N TYR A 70 3.85 -23.52 -1.98
CA TYR A 70 4.64 -22.83 -3.02
C TYR A 70 5.97 -22.28 -2.49
N ALA A 71 6.01 -21.81 -1.24
CA ALA A 71 7.25 -21.36 -0.62
C ALA A 71 8.22 -22.54 -0.34
N GLU A 72 7.70 -23.71 0.05
CA GLU A 72 8.53 -24.91 0.36
C GLU A 72 9.00 -25.66 -0.87
N GLU A 73 8.08 -25.97 -1.77
CA GLU A 73 8.33 -26.79 -2.96
C GLU A 73 8.90 -25.96 -4.11
N GLY A 74 8.58 -24.66 -4.12
CA GLY A 74 8.97 -23.71 -5.15
C GLY A 74 7.99 -23.61 -6.30
N TYR A 75 8.26 -22.67 -7.19
CA TYR A 75 7.51 -22.46 -8.42
C TYR A 75 8.43 -22.01 -9.56
N PRO A 76 8.08 -22.33 -10.82
CA PRO A 76 8.85 -21.86 -11.98
C PRO A 76 8.63 -20.36 -12.18
N VAL A 77 9.72 -19.61 -12.29
CA VAL A 77 9.69 -18.16 -12.48
C VAL A 77 9.14 -17.83 -13.88
N SER A 78 8.13 -16.97 -13.96
CA SER A 78 7.57 -16.56 -15.25
C SER A 78 8.47 -15.53 -15.95
N PRO A 79 8.40 -15.36 -17.29
CA PRO A 79 9.23 -14.39 -18.01
C PRO A 79 9.11 -12.95 -17.50
N VAL A 80 7.89 -12.52 -17.18
CA VAL A 80 7.63 -11.18 -16.64
C VAL A 80 8.26 -11.02 -15.25
N LEU A 81 8.10 -12.02 -14.38
CA LEU A 81 8.71 -12.00 -13.05
C LEU A 81 10.25 -12.01 -13.14
N GLY A 82 10.83 -12.89 -13.96
CA GLY A 82 12.28 -12.99 -14.14
C GLY A 82 12.90 -11.68 -14.66
N LYS A 83 12.22 -10.99 -15.60
CA LYS A 83 12.65 -9.66 -16.08
C LYS A 83 12.78 -8.67 -14.92
N TYR A 84 11.70 -8.43 -14.17
CA TYR A 84 11.71 -7.43 -13.10
C TYR A 84 12.60 -7.83 -11.92
N TRP A 85 12.72 -9.13 -11.65
CA TRP A 85 13.64 -9.64 -10.64
C TRP A 85 15.10 -9.34 -11.00
N ASN A 86 15.48 -9.56 -12.27
CA ASN A 86 16.83 -9.24 -12.74
C ASN A 86 17.11 -7.73 -12.75
N GLU A 87 16.13 -6.91 -13.14
CA GLU A 87 16.23 -5.45 -13.05
C GLU A 87 16.45 -4.99 -11.60
N ALA A 88 15.63 -5.48 -10.66
CA ALA A 88 15.76 -5.19 -9.23
C ALA A 88 17.10 -5.67 -8.68
N PHE A 89 17.54 -6.88 -9.04
CA PHE A 89 18.81 -7.43 -8.61
C PHE A 89 20.01 -6.58 -9.03
N LYS A 90 20.06 -6.13 -10.30
CA LYS A 90 21.13 -5.26 -10.79
C LYS A 90 21.14 -3.93 -10.03
N LEU A 91 19.96 -3.29 -9.92
CA LEU A 91 19.80 -2.04 -9.19
C LEU A 91 20.25 -2.19 -7.73
N PHE A 92 19.84 -3.24 -7.04
CA PHE A 92 20.16 -3.44 -5.64
C PHE A 92 21.62 -3.82 -5.43
N ARG A 93 22.21 -4.65 -6.29
CA ARG A 93 23.64 -4.98 -6.20
C ARG A 93 24.53 -3.74 -6.33
N GLU A 94 24.14 -2.79 -7.17
CA GLU A 94 24.88 -1.54 -7.35
C GLU A 94 24.75 -0.61 -6.15
N ASN A 95 23.55 -0.53 -5.56
CA ASN A 95 23.21 0.51 -4.58
C ASN A 95 23.19 0.04 -3.11
N LEU A 96 23.07 -1.26 -2.84
CA LEU A 96 22.80 -1.82 -1.51
C LEU A 96 23.95 -2.71 -1.05
N GLN A 97 25.06 -2.09 -0.64
CA GLN A 97 26.29 -2.80 -0.23
C GLN A 97 26.39 -3.05 1.29
N ASP A 98 25.54 -2.42 2.09
CA ASP A 98 25.55 -2.59 3.56
C ASP A 98 25.11 -4.00 3.98
N GLU A 99 25.68 -4.50 5.09
CA GLU A 99 25.37 -5.83 5.67
C GLU A 99 23.87 -6.03 5.94
N GLN A 100 23.10 -4.95 6.17
CA GLN A 100 21.65 -5.02 6.39
C GLN A 100 20.89 -5.67 5.23
N TYR A 101 21.46 -5.65 4.01
CA TYR A 101 20.84 -6.18 2.80
C TYR A 101 21.26 -7.61 2.46
N THR A 102 22.21 -8.21 3.19
CA THR A 102 22.71 -9.56 2.91
C THR A 102 21.58 -10.59 2.84
N SER A 103 20.65 -10.54 3.80
CA SER A 103 19.49 -11.44 3.84
C SER A 103 18.58 -11.34 2.60
N TRP A 104 18.49 -10.15 1.98
CA TRP A 104 17.75 -9.98 0.72
C TRP A 104 18.43 -10.76 -0.41
N PHE A 105 19.75 -10.64 -0.56
CA PHE A 105 20.49 -11.36 -1.60
C PHE A 105 20.50 -12.86 -1.37
N GLU A 106 20.62 -13.33 -0.13
CA GLU A 106 20.53 -14.76 0.20
C GLU A 106 19.15 -15.34 -0.13
N THR A 107 18.08 -14.56 0.11
CA THR A 107 16.70 -15.00 -0.13
C THR A 107 16.32 -14.95 -1.61
N PHE A 108 16.63 -13.83 -2.26
CA PHE A 108 16.11 -13.51 -3.60
C PHE A 108 17.13 -13.68 -4.71
N ALA A 109 18.42 -13.85 -4.39
CA ALA A 109 19.48 -14.15 -5.36
C ALA A 109 20.46 -15.21 -4.81
N PRO A 110 19.98 -16.37 -4.33
CA PRO A 110 20.79 -17.36 -3.61
C PRO A 110 21.99 -17.87 -4.41
N ASN A 111 21.89 -17.84 -5.74
CA ASN A 111 22.95 -18.26 -6.67
C ASN A 111 23.84 -17.08 -7.11
N GLY A 112 23.81 -15.95 -6.40
CA GLY A 112 24.53 -14.73 -6.77
C GLY A 112 24.00 -14.09 -8.06
N ARG A 113 22.76 -14.39 -8.45
CA ARG A 113 22.00 -13.78 -9.56
C ARG A 113 20.50 -13.91 -9.31
N ALA A 114 19.70 -13.09 -9.98
CA ALA A 114 18.25 -13.33 -10.05
C ALA A 114 17.97 -14.68 -10.75
N PRO A 115 16.91 -15.42 -10.34
CA PRO A 115 16.46 -16.61 -11.03
C PRO A 115 16.05 -16.30 -12.48
N GLU A 116 16.36 -17.20 -13.41
CA GLU A 116 15.97 -17.06 -14.82
C GLU A 116 14.53 -17.55 -15.04
N PRO A 117 13.83 -17.10 -16.10
CA PRO A 117 12.54 -17.66 -16.47
C PRO A 117 12.59 -19.19 -16.63
N GLY A 118 11.65 -19.88 -15.98
CA GLY A 118 11.57 -21.34 -15.91
C GLY A 118 12.35 -21.97 -14.75
N GLU A 119 13.29 -21.25 -14.12
CA GLU A 119 14.00 -21.72 -12.94
C GLU A 119 13.04 -21.84 -11.75
N ILE A 120 13.23 -22.88 -10.92
CA ILE A 120 12.44 -23.08 -9.72
C ILE A 120 13.04 -22.24 -8.59
N TRP A 121 12.29 -21.24 -8.12
CA TRP A 121 12.62 -20.52 -6.89
C TRP A 121 11.74 -21.01 -5.75
N LYS A 122 12.36 -21.16 -4.57
CA LYS A 122 11.70 -21.55 -3.31
C LYS A 122 12.33 -20.79 -2.14
N SER A 123 11.60 -20.64 -1.05
CA SER A 123 12.08 -20.01 0.17
C SER A 123 11.48 -20.66 1.42
N LEU A 124 12.29 -21.46 2.10
CA LEU A 124 11.89 -22.15 3.32
C LEU A 124 11.58 -21.16 4.46
N ASP A 125 12.24 -20.00 4.50
CA ASP A 125 11.96 -18.96 5.49
C ASP A 125 10.60 -18.28 5.27
N HIS A 126 10.18 -18.09 4.01
CA HIS A 126 8.82 -17.67 3.72
C HIS A 126 7.81 -18.72 4.18
N ALA A 127 8.06 -20.00 3.92
CA ALA A 127 7.17 -21.08 4.36
C ALA A 127 7.04 -21.14 5.88
N ASN A 128 8.15 -21.06 6.61
CA ASN A 128 8.18 -21.07 8.07
C ASN A 128 7.44 -19.86 8.65
N THR A 129 7.63 -18.68 8.06
CA THR A 129 6.93 -17.45 8.46
C THR A 129 5.42 -17.56 8.20
N LEU A 130 5.03 -18.02 7.01
CA LEU A 130 3.61 -18.22 6.66
C LEU A 130 2.95 -19.27 7.56
N ARG A 131 3.66 -20.33 7.93
CA ARG A 131 3.19 -21.34 8.89
C ARG A 131 2.98 -20.74 10.27
N ALA A 132 3.93 -19.96 10.77
CA ALA A 132 3.80 -19.29 12.07
C ALA A 132 2.62 -18.30 12.07
N ILE A 133 2.41 -17.55 10.98
CA ILE A 133 1.24 -16.68 10.80
C ILE A 133 -0.06 -17.51 10.80
N ALA A 134 -0.11 -18.58 10.01
CA ALA A 134 -1.25 -19.49 9.90
C ALA A 134 -1.65 -20.13 11.24
N GLU A 135 -0.67 -20.59 12.02
CA GLU A 135 -0.90 -21.31 13.27
C GLU A 135 -1.30 -20.42 14.44
N THR A 136 -1.01 -19.12 14.34
CA THR A 136 -1.25 -18.15 15.43
C THR A 136 -2.29 -17.09 15.08
N ASP A 137 -3.01 -17.24 13.96
CA ASP A 137 -3.90 -16.21 13.42
C ASP A 137 -3.21 -14.84 13.33
N ALA A 138 -1.98 -14.85 12.81
CA ALA A 138 -1.04 -13.74 12.71
C ALA A 138 -0.44 -13.19 14.02
N GLU A 139 -0.83 -13.67 15.21
CA GLU A 139 -0.29 -13.16 16.48
C GLU A 139 1.24 -13.29 16.59
N SER A 140 1.85 -14.32 15.98
CA SER A 140 3.32 -14.46 15.96
C SER A 140 4.03 -13.24 15.34
N PHE A 141 3.42 -12.66 14.30
CA PHE A 141 3.97 -11.51 13.57
C PHE A 141 3.94 -10.22 14.37
N TYR A 142 2.99 -10.07 15.30
CA TYR A 142 2.78 -8.83 16.05
C TYR A 142 3.18 -8.92 17.52
N LYS A 143 3.08 -10.10 18.14
CA LYS A 143 3.33 -10.31 19.57
C LYS A 143 4.19 -11.54 19.87
N GLY A 144 4.61 -12.31 18.87
CA GLY A 144 5.39 -13.52 19.05
C GLY A 144 6.84 -13.42 18.61
N GLU A 145 7.39 -14.56 18.22
CA GLU A 145 8.80 -14.70 17.85
C GLU A 145 9.15 -13.94 16.57
N LEU A 146 8.24 -13.83 15.60
CA LEU A 146 8.48 -13.03 14.39
C LEU A 146 8.59 -11.54 14.75
N ALA A 147 7.72 -11.03 15.63
CA ALA A 147 7.80 -9.65 16.09
C ALA A 147 9.14 -9.32 16.77
N LYS A 148 9.64 -10.24 17.63
CA LYS A 148 10.95 -10.10 18.29
C LYS A 148 12.10 -10.12 17.27
N LYS A 149 12.03 -10.96 16.24
CA LYS A 149 13.04 -11.01 15.17
C LYS A 149 13.08 -9.70 14.37
N ILE A 150 11.93 -9.14 14.03
CA ILE A 150 11.82 -7.85 13.34
C ILE A 150 12.42 -6.73 14.21
N ASP A 151 12.01 -6.64 15.47
CA ASP A 151 12.54 -5.65 16.43
C ASP A 151 14.06 -5.74 16.59
N ALA A 152 14.60 -6.95 16.78
CA ALA A 152 16.03 -7.16 16.96
C ALA A 152 16.83 -6.75 15.71
N PHE A 153 16.37 -7.11 14.52
CA PHE A 153 17.07 -6.78 13.27
C PHE A 153 16.94 -5.30 12.92
N SER A 154 15.76 -4.70 13.14
CA SER A 154 15.54 -3.24 13.04
C SER A 154 16.52 -2.49 13.93
N LYS A 155 16.61 -2.84 15.22
CA LYS A 155 17.56 -2.23 16.17
C LYS A 155 19.01 -2.40 15.76
N LYS A 156 19.41 -3.57 15.26
CA LYS A 156 20.78 -3.84 14.78
C LYS A 156 21.22 -2.84 13.70
N TYR A 157 20.30 -2.41 12.84
CA TYR A 157 20.58 -1.51 11.71
C TYR A 157 19.92 -0.13 11.87
N ASN A 158 19.74 0.33 13.11
CA ASN A 158 19.24 1.68 13.44
C ASN A 158 17.86 2.00 12.86
N GLY A 159 17.00 1.00 12.72
CA GLY A 159 15.60 1.15 12.37
C GLY A 159 14.76 1.71 13.52
N PHE A 160 13.63 2.30 13.16
CA PHE A 160 12.70 2.90 14.13
C PHE A 160 11.61 1.93 14.58
N ILE A 161 11.26 0.94 13.77
CA ILE A 161 10.21 -0.04 14.10
C ILE A 161 10.64 -0.91 15.28
N SER A 162 9.76 -1.02 16.27
CA SER A 162 9.98 -1.76 17.50
C SER A 162 8.92 -2.84 17.73
N TYR A 163 9.19 -3.74 18.67
CA TYR A 163 8.20 -4.73 19.12
C TYR A 163 6.91 -4.06 19.61
N SER A 164 7.02 -2.93 20.34
CA SER A 164 5.85 -2.18 20.83
C SER A 164 5.00 -1.64 19.68
N ASP A 165 5.61 -1.19 18.58
CA ASP A 165 4.88 -0.73 17.40
C ASP A 165 4.08 -1.86 16.75
N LEU A 166 4.70 -3.05 16.64
CA LEU A 166 4.05 -4.25 16.12
C LEU A 166 2.91 -4.71 17.03
N GLU A 167 3.13 -4.75 18.35
CA GLU A 167 2.14 -5.24 19.32
C GLU A 167 0.87 -4.38 19.37
N LYS A 168 1.02 -3.07 19.27
CA LYS A 168 -0.09 -2.10 19.31
C LYS A 168 -0.91 -2.10 18.03
N TYR A 169 -0.33 -2.55 16.92
CA TYR A 169 -1.00 -2.48 15.62
C TYR A 169 -2.22 -3.41 15.54
N LYS A 170 -3.30 -2.87 14.97
CA LYS A 170 -4.49 -3.61 14.56
C LYS A 170 -5.04 -3.01 13.26
N PRO A 171 -5.53 -3.84 12.33
CA PRO A 171 -6.19 -3.33 11.14
C PRO A 171 -7.53 -2.72 11.54
N GLN A 172 -7.93 -1.66 10.85
CA GLN A 172 -9.11 -0.88 11.21
C GLN A 172 -10.24 -1.15 10.22
N TRP A 173 -11.41 -1.53 10.73
CA TRP A 173 -12.62 -1.53 9.91
C TRP A 173 -13.09 -0.10 9.73
N VAL A 174 -13.23 0.30 8.47
CA VAL A 174 -13.59 1.65 8.09
C VAL A 174 -14.84 1.63 7.22
N ASP A 175 -15.59 2.73 7.26
CA ASP A 175 -16.72 2.92 6.37
C ASP A 175 -16.20 3.40 5.00
N PRO A 176 -16.45 2.66 3.91
CA PRO A 176 -16.08 3.09 2.57
C PRO A 176 -16.75 4.42 2.21
N ILE A 177 -16.04 5.23 1.44
CA ILE A 177 -16.55 6.51 0.92
C ILE A 177 -17.00 6.32 -0.53
N ARG A 178 -17.92 7.17 -0.99
CA ARG A 178 -18.45 7.06 -2.35
C ARG A 178 -18.76 8.40 -2.98
N VAL A 179 -18.84 8.38 -4.31
CA VAL A 179 -19.55 9.38 -5.11
C VAL A 179 -20.59 8.67 -5.97
N ASN A 180 -21.77 9.29 -6.16
CA ASN A 180 -22.71 8.82 -7.17
C ASN A 180 -22.30 9.39 -8.53
N TYR A 181 -21.92 8.52 -9.45
CA TYR A 181 -21.56 8.86 -10.81
C TYR A 181 -22.59 8.27 -11.76
N ARG A 182 -23.49 9.13 -12.26
CA ARG A 182 -24.52 8.78 -13.28
C ARG A 182 -25.40 7.58 -12.89
N GLY A 183 -25.86 7.55 -11.64
CA GLY A 183 -26.74 6.49 -11.11
C GLY A 183 -26.01 5.29 -10.52
N TYR A 184 -24.68 5.27 -10.55
CA TYR A 184 -23.85 4.23 -9.93
C TYR A 184 -23.06 4.81 -8.75
N ASP A 185 -22.97 4.04 -7.67
CA ASP A 185 -22.07 4.39 -6.57
C ASP A 185 -20.68 3.82 -6.84
N VAL A 186 -19.69 4.70 -6.93
CA VAL A 186 -18.28 4.32 -6.99
C VAL A 186 -17.71 4.43 -5.58
N TRP A 187 -17.14 3.35 -5.08
CA TRP A 187 -16.68 3.23 -3.70
C TRP A 187 -15.17 3.13 -3.62
N GLU A 188 -14.59 3.76 -2.60
CA GLU A 188 -13.17 3.69 -2.28
C GLU A 188 -12.97 3.57 -0.76
N ILE A 189 -11.77 3.12 -0.37
CA ILE A 189 -11.33 3.22 1.02
C ILE A 189 -11.15 4.71 1.38
N PRO A 190 -11.60 5.16 2.57
CA PRO A 190 -11.36 6.53 3.02
C PRO A 190 -9.86 6.84 3.17
N PRO A 191 -9.49 8.11 3.39
CA PRO A 191 -8.16 8.44 3.88
C PRO A 191 -7.77 7.54 5.07
N ASN A 192 -6.53 7.09 5.19
CA ASN A 192 -5.31 7.55 4.51
C ASN A 192 -5.11 7.04 3.07
N GLY A 193 -6.03 6.27 2.49
CA GLY A 193 -5.97 5.83 1.09
C GLY A 193 -6.20 6.97 0.10
N GLN A 194 -5.56 6.89 -1.08
CA GLN A 194 -5.68 7.93 -2.11
C GLN A 194 -6.85 7.74 -3.10
N GLY A 195 -7.70 6.72 -2.90
CA GLY A 195 -8.88 6.48 -3.74
C GLY A 195 -9.83 7.68 -3.82
N LEU A 196 -9.79 8.56 -2.80
CA LEU A 196 -10.48 9.84 -2.79
C LEU A 196 -10.16 10.71 -4.03
N VAL A 197 -8.96 10.61 -4.62
CA VAL A 197 -8.62 11.30 -5.89
C VAL A 197 -9.54 10.87 -7.03
N ALA A 198 -9.78 9.57 -7.18
CA ALA A 198 -10.67 9.06 -8.22
C ALA A 198 -12.11 9.55 -8.01
N LEU A 199 -12.58 9.56 -6.76
CA LEU A 199 -13.91 10.07 -6.42
C LEU A 199 -14.06 11.57 -6.68
N MET A 200 -13.05 12.38 -6.33
CA MET A 200 -13.03 13.82 -6.65
C MET A 200 -13.05 14.06 -8.16
N ALA A 201 -12.24 13.33 -8.92
CA ALA A 201 -12.21 13.45 -10.39
C ALA A 201 -13.56 13.09 -11.01
N LEU A 202 -14.20 12.00 -10.55
CA LEU A 202 -15.55 11.62 -11.00
C LEU A 202 -16.61 12.67 -10.63
N ASN A 203 -16.53 13.25 -9.43
CA ASN A 203 -17.41 14.33 -9.00
C ASN A 203 -17.28 15.57 -9.92
N ILE A 204 -16.06 15.95 -10.28
CA ILE A 204 -15.80 17.00 -11.28
C ILE A 204 -16.42 16.61 -12.63
N LEU A 205 -16.18 15.40 -13.13
CA LEU A 205 -16.68 14.94 -14.42
C LEU A 205 -18.21 14.78 -14.50
N ASN A 206 -18.88 14.60 -13.36
CA ASN A 206 -20.32 14.32 -13.32
C ASN A 206 -21.17 15.42 -13.96
N GLY A 207 -20.68 16.67 -13.97
CA GLY A 207 -21.39 17.80 -14.60
C GLY A 207 -21.14 18.00 -16.09
N TYR A 208 -20.40 17.11 -16.77
CA TYR A 208 -20.27 17.12 -18.21
C TYR A 208 -21.12 16.02 -18.86
N PRO A 209 -21.75 16.26 -20.02
CA PRO A 209 -22.20 15.17 -20.86
C PRO A 209 -20.97 14.48 -21.47
N ILE A 210 -20.84 13.17 -21.27
CA ILE A 210 -19.83 12.33 -21.93
C ILE A 210 -20.59 11.29 -22.74
N SER A 211 -20.66 11.47 -24.05
CA SER A 211 -21.42 10.61 -24.97
C SER A 211 -20.53 9.59 -25.69
N GLU A 212 -19.24 9.89 -25.87
CA GLU A 212 -18.31 9.06 -26.63
C GLU A 212 -16.96 8.94 -25.90
N LYS A 213 -16.44 7.72 -25.83
CA LYS A 213 -15.16 7.44 -25.16
C LYS A 213 -13.98 8.00 -25.94
N ASP A 214 -13.93 7.73 -27.24
CA ASP A 214 -12.79 8.05 -28.11
C ASP A 214 -12.93 9.43 -28.75
N ASN A 215 -13.09 10.44 -27.89
CA ASN A 215 -13.27 11.82 -28.30
C ASN A 215 -12.24 12.72 -27.59
N VAL A 216 -11.64 13.67 -28.33
CA VAL A 216 -10.64 14.59 -27.79
C VAL A 216 -11.16 15.41 -26.61
N ASP A 217 -12.41 15.86 -26.66
CA ASP A 217 -13.05 16.63 -25.59
C ASP A 217 -13.27 15.76 -24.33
N THR A 218 -13.64 14.48 -24.51
CA THR A 218 -13.74 13.51 -23.41
C THR A 218 -12.39 13.32 -22.72
N TYR A 219 -11.33 13.05 -23.49
CA TYR A 219 -10.00 12.87 -22.94
C TYR A 219 -9.47 14.14 -22.26
N HIS A 220 -9.70 15.31 -22.86
CA HIS A 220 -9.32 16.59 -22.28
C HIS A 220 -9.96 16.80 -20.91
N LYS A 221 -11.28 16.65 -20.80
CA LYS A 221 -12.00 16.77 -19.53
C LYS A 221 -11.52 15.76 -18.48
N GLN A 222 -11.29 14.51 -18.88
CA GLN A 222 -10.77 13.47 -17.99
C GLN A 222 -9.38 13.84 -17.44
N ILE A 223 -8.49 14.31 -18.30
CA ILE A 223 -7.13 14.72 -17.93
C ILE A 223 -7.16 15.93 -16.98
N GLU A 224 -7.90 16.98 -17.31
CA GLU A 224 -7.96 18.19 -16.48
C GLU A 224 -8.64 17.93 -15.12
N ALA A 225 -9.72 17.14 -15.09
CA ALA A 225 -10.36 16.74 -13.83
C ALA A 225 -9.43 15.91 -12.95
N MET A 226 -8.68 14.97 -13.55
CA MET A 226 -7.71 14.14 -12.83
C MET A 226 -6.55 14.97 -12.29
N LYS A 227 -6.05 15.94 -13.06
CA LYS A 227 -4.99 16.88 -12.63
C LYS A 227 -5.43 17.66 -11.40
N LEU A 228 -6.61 18.27 -11.43
CA LEU A 228 -7.16 19.01 -10.28
C LEU A 228 -7.31 18.12 -9.04
N ALA A 229 -7.90 16.93 -9.22
CA ALA A 229 -8.11 15.99 -8.13
C ALA A 229 -6.79 15.45 -7.53
N PHE A 230 -5.77 15.18 -8.35
CA PHE A 230 -4.46 14.74 -7.83
C PHE A 230 -3.77 15.85 -7.05
N THR A 231 -3.85 17.09 -7.53
CA THR A 231 -3.28 18.26 -6.85
C THR A 231 -3.94 18.48 -5.49
N ASP A 232 -5.26 18.30 -5.37
CA ASP A 232 -5.96 18.25 -4.08
C ASP A 232 -5.53 17.07 -3.22
N GLY A 233 -5.45 15.88 -3.84
CA GLY A 233 -5.04 14.66 -3.15
C GLY A 233 -3.67 14.79 -2.49
N GLN A 234 -2.69 15.34 -3.21
CA GLN A 234 -1.34 15.56 -2.71
C GLN A 234 -1.27 16.58 -1.57
N LYS A 235 -2.16 17.58 -1.56
CA LYS A 235 -2.18 18.61 -0.51
C LYS A 235 -2.91 18.15 0.75
N TYR A 236 -4.02 17.42 0.59
CA TYR A 236 -4.97 17.19 1.68
C TYR A 236 -5.03 15.75 2.19
N ILE A 237 -4.75 14.73 1.37
CA ILE A 237 -4.92 13.33 1.77
C ILE A 237 -3.75 12.90 2.66
N THR A 238 -4.09 12.54 3.90
CA THR A 238 -3.16 11.99 4.88
C THR A 238 -3.97 11.21 5.92
N GLU A 239 -3.37 10.93 7.08
CA GLU A 239 -4.09 10.41 8.26
C GLU A 239 -5.35 11.28 8.54
N PRO A 240 -6.56 10.70 8.63
CA PRO A 240 -7.82 11.46 8.81
C PRO A 240 -7.76 12.54 9.91
N SER A 241 -7.13 12.22 11.05
CA SER A 241 -6.99 13.16 12.17
C SER A 241 -6.07 14.37 11.89
N LYS A 242 -5.35 14.37 10.76
CA LYS A 242 -4.41 15.40 10.34
C LYS A 242 -4.82 16.10 9.05
N MET A 243 -5.93 15.71 8.43
CA MET A 243 -6.48 16.40 7.27
C MET A 243 -6.98 17.80 7.66
N THR A 244 -6.76 18.78 6.79
CA THR A 244 -7.19 20.18 7.01
C THR A 244 -8.55 20.49 6.37
N ILE A 245 -9.09 19.57 5.59
CA ILE A 245 -10.38 19.63 4.92
C ILE A 245 -11.08 18.27 5.06
N SER A 246 -12.41 18.28 5.19
CA SER A 246 -13.18 17.04 5.36
C SER A 246 -13.35 16.28 4.04
N VAL A 247 -13.57 14.96 4.13
CA VAL A 247 -13.88 14.13 2.97
C VAL A 247 -15.21 14.55 2.34
N GLU A 248 -16.19 14.89 3.17
CA GLU A 248 -17.52 15.35 2.76
C GLU A 248 -17.43 16.64 1.94
N GLU A 249 -16.56 17.57 2.34
CA GLU A 249 -16.34 18.81 1.60
C GLU A 249 -15.68 18.55 0.24
N LEU A 250 -14.59 17.76 0.21
CA LEU A 250 -13.89 17.39 -1.04
C LEU A 250 -14.80 16.65 -2.02
N LEU A 251 -15.77 15.87 -1.53
CA LEU A 251 -16.73 15.12 -2.34
C LEU A 251 -18.06 15.86 -2.57
N SER A 252 -18.23 17.07 -2.05
CA SER A 252 -19.46 17.83 -2.24
C SER A 252 -19.65 18.26 -3.70
N GLU A 253 -20.91 18.37 -4.14
CA GLU A 253 -21.22 18.88 -5.48
C GLU A 253 -20.67 20.30 -5.70
N GLN A 254 -20.71 21.13 -4.65
CA GLN A 254 -20.21 22.50 -4.68
C GLN A 254 -18.69 22.54 -4.92
N TYR A 255 -17.92 21.67 -4.25
CA TYR A 255 -16.47 21.58 -4.46
C TYR A 255 -16.14 21.06 -5.86
N GLY A 256 -16.84 20.02 -6.33
CA GLY A 256 -16.71 19.49 -7.68
C GLY A 256 -17.03 20.53 -8.76
N ALA A 257 -18.08 21.33 -8.58
CA ALA A 257 -18.42 22.44 -9.47
C ALA A 257 -17.37 23.56 -9.45
N LYS A 258 -16.85 23.92 -8.27
CA LYS A 258 -15.76 24.90 -8.12
C LYS A 258 -14.52 24.48 -8.89
N ARG A 259 -14.11 23.22 -8.79
CA ARG A 259 -12.97 22.68 -9.54
C ARG A 259 -13.27 22.60 -11.03
N ARG A 260 -14.47 22.18 -11.43
CA ARG A 260 -14.90 22.11 -12.84
C ARG A 260 -14.78 23.45 -13.58
N MET A 261 -15.04 24.58 -12.91
CA MET A 261 -14.90 25.91 -13.52
C MET A 261 -13.47 26.26 -13.95
N GLN A 262 -12.46 25.52 -13.48
CA GLN A 262 -11.05 25.70 -13.85
C GLN A 262 -10.67 24.87 -15.10
N ILE A 263 -11.59 24.07 -15.63
CA ILE A 263 -11.36 23.31 -16.86
C ILE A 263 -11.78 24.19 -18.03
N HIS A 264 -10.79 24.66 -18.78
CA HIS A 264 -10.95 25.48 -19.98
C HIS A 264 -10.67 24.67 -21.25
N GLU A 265 -10.78 25.28 -22.43
CA GLU A 265 -10.45 24.63 -23.71
C GLU A 265 -8.96 24.22 -23.80
N LYS A 266 -8.08 24.93 -23.11
CA LYS A 266 -6.64 24.67 -23.08
C LYS A 266 -6.23 24.07 -21.73
N ALA A 267 -5.26 23.15 -21.78
CA ALA A 267 -4.69 22.55 -20.59
C ALA A 267 -4.03 23.59 -19.67
N GLN A 268 -4.22 23.46 -18.36
CA GLN A 268 -3.63 24.35 -17.35
C GLN A 268 -2.86 23.58 -16.28
N LEU A 269 -1.83 24.17 -15.68
CA LEU A 269 -1.20 23.58 -14.51
C LEU A 269 -2.12 23.78 -13.29
N PRO A 270 -2.54 22.71 -12.60
CA PRO A 270 -3.46 22.81 -11.47
C PRO A 270 -2.76 23.37 -10.22
N GLU A 271 -3.51 24.12 -9.42
CA GLU A 271 -3.11 24.55 -8.08
C GLU A 271 -4.12 24.07 -7.02
N ALA A 272 -3.63 23.77 -5.82
CA ALA A 272 -4.36 23.16 -4.71
C ALA A 272 -4.92 24.18 -3.71
#